data_AF-A0A5H8RRB5-F1
#
_entry.id   AF-A0A5H8RRB5-F1
#
_cell.length_a   1.000
_cell.length_b   1.000
_cell.length_c   1.000
_cell.angle_alpha   90.00
_cell.angle_beta   90.00
_cell.angle_gamma   90.00
#
_symmetry.space_group_name_H-M   'P 1'
#
loop_
_entity.id
_entity.type
_entity.pdbx_description
1 polymer ?
#
loop_
_entity_poly.entity_id
_entity_poly.type
_entity_poly.pdbx_seq_one_letter_code
_entity_poly.pdbx_strand_id
1 'polypeptide(L)'
;MATKIYSRYDRPKKDGITFTEPTLTQQHFARECDINDIVKRAINTGDATIFTTQQRAAYYDCTIYEDYQQALERIADIEDDFASLPSSVRQEFGNDPDAYVEFMTDPKNFAKAVELGLLEGSGKTQEAPPPSAPEQPAAGAGEASETSSDA
;
A
#
# COMPACT_ATOMS: atom_id res chain seq x y z
N MET A 1 -54.30 -28.13 37.02
CA MET A 1 -53.64 -28.52 35.75
C MET A 1 -52.38 -29.28 36.11
N ALA A 2 -52.14 -30.46 35.52
CA ALA A 2 -50.95 -31.26 35.81
C ALA A 2 -49.75 -30.74 35.00
N THR A 3 -48.63 -30.43 35.67
CA THR A 3 -47.40 -29.98 35.03
C THR A 3 -46.70 -31.17 34.38
N LYS A 4 -46.55 -31.16 33.04
CA LYS A 4 -45.78 -32.18 32.32
C LYS A 4 -44.28 -31.85 32.39
N ILE A 5 -43.49 -32.74 32.99
CA ILE A 5 -42.02 -32.61 33.09
C ILE A 5 -41.37 -33.39 31.94
N TYR A 6 -40.58 -32.71 31.12
CA TYR A 6 -39.84 -33.31 30.00
C TYR A 6 -38.54 -33.96 30.47
N SER A 7 -38.18 -35.10 29.88
CA SER A 7 -36.93 -35.82 30.19
C SER A 7 -35.97 -35.80 29.00
N ARG A 8 -34.73 -36.27 29.17
CA ARG A 8 -33.79 -36.43 28.05
C ARG A 8 -34.33 -37.34 26.93
N TYR A 9 -35.22 -38.27 27.27
CA TYR A 9 -35.82 -39.24 26.34
C TYR A 9 -37.23 -38.85 25.87
N ASP A 10 -37.87 -37.86 26.50
CA ASP A 10 -39.16 -37.28 26.09
C ASP A 10 -39.02 -35.75 26.04
N ARG A 11 -38.47 -35.25 24.92
CA ARG A 11 -38.25 -33.82 24.69
C ARG A 11 -39.49 -33.21 24.03
N PRO A 12 -39.84 -31.95 24.32
CA PRO A 12 -40.94 -31.28 23.63
C PRO A 12 -40.63 -31.21 22.13
N LYS A 13 -41.64 -31.45 21.29
CA LYS A 13 -41.54 -31.18 19.86
C LYS A 13 -41.27 -29.69 19.68
N LYS A 14 -40.23 -29.37 18.91
CA LYS A 14 -39.99 -28.01 18.41
C LYS A 14 -40.68 -27.92 17.07
N ASP A 15 -41.89 -27.39 17.05
CA ASP A 15 -42.56 -27.10 15.79
C ASP A 15 -41.78 -25.97 15.11
N GLY A 16 -41.13 -26.31 13.99
CA GLY A 16 -40.41 -25.33 13.18
C GLY A 16 -41.40 -24.40 12.48
N ILE A 17 -40.95 -23.20 12.15
CA ILE A 17 -41.72 -22.28 11.30
C ILE A 17 -41.50 -22.71 9.85
N THR A 18 -42.57 -23.03 9.15
CA THR A 18 -42.54 -23.35 7.72
C THR A 18 -42.91 -22.10 6.92
N PHE A 19 -41.99 -21.63 6.08
CA PHE A 19 -42.26 -20.53 5.15
C PHE A 19 -42.81 -21.12 3.84
N THR A 20 -44.06 -20.77 3.50
CA THR A 20 -44.77 -21.31 2.32
C THR A 20 -44.63 -20.43 1.07
N GLU A 21 -44.02 -19.26 1.21
CA GLU A 21 -43.79 -18.32 0.11
C GLU A 21 -42.57 -18.75 -0.74
N PRO A 22 -42.54 -18.40 -2.03
CA PRO A 22 -41.42 -18.73 -2.90
C PRO A 22 -40.13 -18.09 -2.38
N THR A 23 -39.10 -18.90 -2.15
CA THR A 23 -37.81 -18.43 -1.61
C THR A 23 -36.91 -17.91 -2.72
N LEU A 24 -36.33 -16.73 -2.53
CA LEU A 24 -35.32 -16.17 -3.43
C LEU A 24 -33.94 -16.82 -3.28
N THR A 25 -33.75 -17.65 -2.25
CA THR A 25 -32.47 -18.30 -1.93
C THR A 25 -32.39 -19.71 -2.52
N GLN A 26 -31.18 -20.09 -2.93
CA GLN A 26 -30.87 -21.44 -3.37
C GLN A 26 -30.76 -22.37 -2.15
N GLN A 27 -31.82 -23.15 -1.90
CA GLN A 27 -31.94 -23.96 -0.68
C GLN A 27 -30.86 -25.02 -0.50
N HIS A 28 -30.21 -25.46 -1.58
CA HIS A 28 -29.13 -26.45 -1.50
C HIS A 28 -27.88 -25.93 -0.77
N PHE A 29 -27.69 -24.61 -0.69
CA PHE A 29 -26.59 -23.99 0.08
C PHE A 29 -26.89 -23.83 1.58
N ALA A 30 -28.11 -24.16 2.04
CA ALA A 30 -28.50 -23.95 3.45
C ALA A 30 -27.51 -24.57 4.45
N ARG A 31 -26.96 -25.74 4.11
CA ARG A 31 -25.97 -26.44 4.96
C ARG A 31 -24.61 -25.75 5.00
N GLU A 32 -24.19 -25.16 3.89
CA GLU A 32 -22.91 -24.43 3.81
C GLU A 32 -22.96 -23.11 4.59
N CYS A 33 -24.15 -22.52 4.74
CA CYS A 33 -24.36 -21.30 5.49
C CYS A 33 -24.65 -21.52 6.99
N ASP A 34 -24.82 -22.75 7.46
CA ASP A 34 -25.05 -23.03 8.90
C ASP A 34 -23.75 -22.86 9.69
N ILE A 35 -23.75 -21.94 10.66
CA ILE A 35 -22.59 -21.64 11.51
C ILE A 35 -22.02 -22.89 12.20
N ASN A 36 -22.86 -23.85 12.58
CA ASN A 36 -22.39 -25.07 13.24
C ASN A 36 -21.55 -25.92 12.29
N ASP A 37 -21.91 -25.96 11.01
CA ASP A 37 -21.19 -26.73 10.00
C ASP A 37 -19.96 -25.96 9.50
N ILE A 38 -20.04 -24.63 9.42
CA ILE A 38 -18.89 -23.75 9.14
C ILE A 38 -17.79 -23.91 10.21
N VAL A 39 -18.15 -23.86 11.50
CA VAL A 39 -17.18 -24.01 12.60
C VAL A 39 -16.58 -25.41 12.62
N LYS A 40 -17.39 -26.46 12.43
CA LYS A 40 -16.88 -27.84 12.30
C LYS A 40 -15.89 -27.97 11.15
N ARG A 41 -16.21 -27.41 9.98
CA ARG A 41 -15.33 -27.41 8.80
C ARG A 41 -14.03 -26.70 9.10
N ALA A 42 -14.07 -25.52 9.72
CA ALA A 42 -12.87 -24.76 10.06
C ALA A 42 -11.97 -25.52 11.05
N ILE A 43 -12.55 -26.17 12.06
CA ILE A 43 -11.80 -27.00 13.02
C ILE A 43 -11.16 -28.22 12.34
N ASN A 44 -11.90 -28.92 11.48
CA ASN A 44 -11.44 -30.17 10.86
C ASN A 44 -10.44 -29.93 9.73
N THR A 45 -10.63 -28.87 8.94
CA THR A 45 -9.82 -28.57 7.75
C THR A 45 -8.68 -27.57 8.04
N GLY A 46 -8.74 -26.85 9.17
CA GLY A 46 -7.81 -25.76 9.47
C GLY A 46 -8.02 -24.51 8.61
N ASP A 47 -9.19 -24.41 7.97
CA ASP A 47 -9.53 -23.31 7.05
C ASP A 47 -9.83 -22.03 7.87
N ALA A 48 -8.78 -21.22 8.05
CA ALA A 48 -8.85 -19.95 8.77
C ALA A 48 -9.50 -18.82 7.96
N THR A 49 -9.80 -19.03 6.67
CA THR A 49 -10.35 -17.98 5.78
C THR A 49 -11.65 -17.37 6.30
N ILE A 50 -12.44 -18.14 7.05
CA ILE A 50 -13.69 -17.70 7.70
C ILE A 50 -13.43 -16.69 8.83
N PHE A 51 -12.25 -16.74 9.46
CA PHE A 51 -11.89 -15.90 10.62
C PHE A 51 -10.89 -14.79 10.28
N THR A 52 -10.18 -14.89 9.15
CA THR A 52 -9.22 -13.86 8.74
C THR A 52 -9.94 -12.61 8.30
N THR A 53 -9.74 -11.57 9.10
CA THR A 53 -10.24 -10.21 8.93
C THR A 53 -9.48 -9.48 7.81
N GLN A 54 -9.31 -10.11 6.65
CA GLN A 54 -8.75 -9.46 5.44
C GLN A 54 -9.66 -8.31 4.94
N GLN A 55 -10.86 -8.16 5.53
CA GLN A 55 -11.76 -7.00 5.38
C GLN A 55 -11.72 -6.04 6.58
N ARG A 56 -10.64 -5.99 7.38
CA ARG A 56 -10.39 -4.80 8.21
C ARG A 56 -10.03 -3.66 7.27
N ALA A 57 -10.90 -2.66 7.16
CA ALA A 57 -10.58 -1.40 6.51
C ALA A 57 -9.25 -0.87 7.06
N ALA A 58 -8.21 -0.89 6.23
CA ALA A 58 -6.94 -0.25 6.52
C ALA A 58 -7.05 1.20 6.03
N TYR A 59 -6.95 2.15 6.96
CA TYR A 59 -6.71 3.54 6.59
C TYR A 59 -5.21 3.67 6.33
N TYR A 60 -4.86 3.82 5.07
CA TYR A 60 -3.49 4.14 4.65
C TYR A 60 -3.34 5.66 4.63
N ASP A 61 -2.22 6.15 5.16
CA ASP A 61 -1.81 7.53 4.99
C ASP A 61 -1.28 7.70 3.56
N CYS A 62 -2.14 8.15 2.65
CA CYS A 62 -1.81 8.32 1.23
C CYS A 62 -1.13 9.67 0.92
N THR A 63 -0.70 10.44 1.92
CA THR A 63 -0.10 11.77 1.67
C THR A 63 1.28 11.76 1.00
N ILE A 64 1.84 10.58 0.70
CA ILE A 64 3.07 10.43 -0.08
C ILE A 64 2.78 10.45 -1.60
N TYR A 65 1.53 10.22 -2.02
CA TYR A 65 1.12 10.29 -3.43
C TYR A 65 0.05 11.39 -3.58
N GLU A 66 0.40 12.49 -4.23
CA GLU A 66 -0.51 13.63 -4.42
C GLU A 66 -1.78 13.25 -5.22
N ASP A 67 -1.72 12.20 -6.06
CA ASP A 67 -2.86 11.53 -6.70
C ASP A 67 -2.46 10.11 -7.16
N TYR A 68 -3.29 9.11 -6.90
CA TYR A 68 -3.06 7.73 -7.35
C TYR A 68 -2.97 7.63 -8.88
N GLN A 69 -3.76 8.44 -9.58
CA GLN A 69 -3.75 8.47 -11.04
C GLN A 69 -2.38 8.95 -11.57
N GLN A 70 -1.81 10.01 -10.99
CA GLN A 70 -0.49 10.51 -11.37
C GLN A 70 0.63 9.51 -11.06
N ALA A 71 0.48 8.68 -10.02
CA ALA A 71 1.45 7.63 -9.72
C ALA A 71 1.43 6.54 -10.81
N LEU A 72 0.25 6.14 -11.27
CA LEU A 72 0.11 5.18 -12.37
C LEU A 72 0.61 5.74 -13.70
N GLU A 73 0.31 7.01 -13.99
CA GLU A 73 0.80 7.70 -15.18
C GLU A 73 2.34 7.72 -15.20
N ARG A 74 2.98 8.05 -14.07
CA ARG A 74 4.46 8.00 -13.96
C ARG A 74 5.04 6.59 -14.16
N ILE A 75 4.38 5.56 -13.64
CA ILE A 75 4.85 4.17 -13.84
C ILE A 75 4.75 3.79 -15.32
N ALA A 76 3.65 4.15 -15.99
CA ALA A 76 3.49 3.90 -17.42
C ALA A 76 4.54 4.64 -18.27
N ASP A 77 4.83 5.91 -17.93
CA ASP A 77 5.87 6.69 -18.61
C ASP A 77 7.25 6.03 -18.47
N ILE A 78 7.60 5.51 -17.28
CA ILE A 78 8.87 4.81 -17.04
C ILE A 78 8.95 3.52 -17.85
N GLU A 79 7.87 2.74 -17.92
CA GLU A 79 7.82 1.51 -18.71
C GLU A 79 7.99 1.79 -20.20
N ASP A 80 7.32 2.81 -20.72
CA ASP A 80 7.43 3.24 -22.12
C ASP A 80 8.83 3.76 -22.45
N ASP A 81 9.42 4.56 -21.56
CA ASP A 81 10.79 5.06 -21.69
C ASP A 81 11.79 3.90 -21.72
N PHE A 82 11.67 2.93 -20.81
CA PHE A 82 12.53 1.75 -20.78
C PHE A 82 12.35 0.88 -22.04
N ALA A 83 11.11 0.73 -22.51
CA ALA A 83 10.80 0.00 -23.74
C ALA A 83 11.35 0.69 -25.00
N SER A 84 11.50 2.02 -24.97
CA SER A 84 12.09 2.79 -26.08
C SER A 84 13.59 2.55 -26.25
N LEU A 85 14.29 2.11 -25.19
CA LEU A 85 15.74 1.86 -25.20
C LEU A 85 16.12 0.72 -26.17
N PRO A 86 17.35 0.68 -26.70
CA PRO A 86 17.83 -0.45 -27.49
C PRO A 86 17.83 -1.76 -26.68
N SER A 87 17.60 -2.89 -27.35
CA SER A 87 17.56 -4.21 -26.71
C SER A 87 18.85 -4.59 -25.99
N SER A 88 20.00 -4.14 -26.50
CA SER A 88 21.31 -4.35 -25.87
C SER A 88 21.39 -3.67 -24.50
N VAL A 89 20.82 -2.46 -24.37
CA VAL A 89 20.82 -1.70 -23.12
C VAL A 89 19.85 -2.32 -22.12
N ARG A 90 18.66 -2.74 -22.56
CA ARG A 90 17.69 -3.43 -21.69
C ARG A 90 18.23 -4.75 -21.12
N GLN A 91 19.05 -5.47 -21.88
CA GLN A 91 19.68 -6.71 -21.40
C GLN A 91 20.62 -6.47 -20.21
N GLU A 92 21.26 -5.30 -20.12
CA GLU A 92 22.13 -4.97 -18.98
C GLU A 92 21.37 -4.83 -17.66
N PHE A 93 20.09 -4.45 -17.75
CA PHE A 93 19.16 -4.35 -16.62
C PHE A 93 18.28 -5.60 -16.45
N GLY A 94 18.61 -6.70 -17.14
CA GLY A 94 17.82 -7.94 -17.06
C GLY A 94 16.43 -7.85 -17.69
N ASN A 95 16.18 -6.85 -18.55
CA ASN A 95 14.86 -6.47 -19.06
C ASN A 95 13.84 -6.13 -17.96
N ASP A 96 14.32 -5.64 -16.81
CA ASP A 96 13.50 -5.23 -15.69
C ASP A 96 13.52 -3.69 -15.54
N PRO A 97 12.37 -2.99 -15.68
CA PRO A 97 12.30 -1.54 -15.49
C PRO A 97 12.63 -1.12 -14.05
N ASP A 98 12.37 -1.96 -13.05
CA ASP A 98 12.67 -1.62 -11.65
C ASP A 98 14.19 -1.48 -11.42
N ALA A 99 14.98 -2.40 -11.98
CA ALA A 99 16.44 -2.35 -11.91
C ALA A 99 17.02 -1.12 -12.63
N TYR A 100 16.35 -0.65 -13.69
CA TYR A 100 16.71 0.58 -14.39
C TYR A 100 16.46 1.84 -13.54
N VAL A 101 15.31 1.91 -12.86
CA VAL A 101 14.98 3.02 -11.95
C VAL A 101 15.93 3.05 -10.75
N GLU A 102 16.19 1.90 -10.12
CA GLU A 102 17.15 1.80 -9.01
C GLU A 102 18.54 2.29 -9.45
N PHE A 103 18.97 1.91 -10.64
CA PHE A 103 20.24 2.36 -11.21
C PHE A 103 20.30 3.88 -11.45
N MET A 104 19.22 4.48 -11.96
CA MET A 104 19.12 5.92 -12.23
C MET A 104 19.02 6.77 -10.94
N THR A 105 18.46 6.21 -9.87
CA THR A 105 18.29 6.94 -8.60
C THR A 105 19.56 7.04 -7.75
N ASP A 106 20.53 6.13 -7.94
CA ASP A 106 21.82 6.21 -7.23
C ASP A 106 22.80 7.17 -7.96
N PRO A 107 23.19 8.30 -7.35
CA PRO A 107 24.10 9.27 -7.98
C PRO A 107 25.48 8.69 -8.30
N LYS A 108 25.89 7.59 -7.66
CA LYS A 108 27.18 6.93 -7.94
C LYS A 108 27.22 6.29 -9.32
N ASN A 109 26.05 5.97 -9.89
CA ASN A 109 25.92 5.31 -11.18
C ASN A 109 26.02 6.26 -12.38
N PHE A 110 26.12 7.57 -12.14
CA PHE A 110 26.16 8.59 -13.19
C PHE A 110 27.24 8.34 -14.25
N ALA A 111 28.46 7.97 -13.84
CA ALA A 111 29.55 7.70 -14.78
C ALA A 111 29.21 6.54 -15.73
N LYS A 112 28.62 5.47 -15.19
CA LYS A 112 28.20 4.30 -15.95
C LYS A 112 26.95 4.60 -16.81
N ALA A 113 26.04 5.45 -16.35
CA ALA A 113 24.89 5.90 -17.12
C ALA A 113 25.29 6.70 -18.38
N VAL A 114 26.36 7.51 -18.28
CA VAL A 114 26.93 8.22 -19.44
C VAL A 114 27.60 7.25 -20.41
N GLU A 115 28.31 6.23 -19.93
CA GLU A 115 28.89 5.19 -20.78
C GLU A 115 27.83 4.39 -21.55
N LEU A 116 26.68 4.12 -20.93
CA LEU A 116 25.54 3.44 -21.54
C LEU A 116 24.72 4.32 -22.48
N GLY A 117 25.07 5.60 -22.61
CA GLY A 117 24.37 6.57 -23.47
C GLY A 117 22.97 6.94 -22.96
N LEU A 118 22.68 6.68 -21.69
CA LEU A 118 21.41 7.02 -21.05
C LEU A 118 21.34 8.50 -20.64
N LEU A 119 22.51 9.11 -20.38
CA LEU A 119 22.64 10.52 -20.06
C LEU A 119 23.61 11.18 -21.04
N GLU A 120 23.23 12.34 -21.58
CA GLU A 120 24.14 13.16 -22.38
C GLU A 120 25.19 13.81 -21.46
N GLY A 121 26.45 13.40 -21.63
CA GLY A 121 27.56 13.89 -20.82
C GLY A 121 27.85 15.38 -21.06
N SER A 122 27.38 16.25 -20.18
CA SER A 122 28.10 17.50 -19.87
C SER A 122 28.72 17.34 -18.49
N GLY A 123 30.05 17.19 -18.46
CA GLY A 123 30.81 16.77 -17.27
C GLY A 123 30.70 17.71 -16.07
N LYS A 124 29.66 17.54 -15.26
CA LYS A 124 29.61 17.98 -13.87
C LYS A 124 28.97 16.89 -13.03
N THR A 125 29.81 16.09 -12.38
CA THR A 125 29.44 15.41 -11.14
C THR A 125 28.82 16.45 -10.22
N GLN A 126 27.50 16.40 -10.04
CA GLN A 126 26.83 17.24 -9.06
C GLN A 126 27.07 16.57 -7.70
N GLU A 127 28.17 16.96 -7.07
CA GLU A 127 28.46 16.60 -5.69
C GLU A 127 27.31 17.11 -4.82
N ALA A 128 26.72 16.21 -4.03
CA ALA A 128 25.61 16.54 -3.14
C ALA A 128 26.00 17.73 -2.25
N PRO A 129 25.11 18.72 -2.03
CA PRO A 129 25.41 19.82 -1.13
C PRO A 129 25.70 19.25 0.28
N PRO A 130 26.76 19.68 0.96
CA PRO A 130 27.06 19.19 2.31
C PRO A 130 25.90 19.54 3.25
N PRO A 131 25.60 18.68 4.25
CA PRO A 131 24.54 18.94 5.20
C PRO A 131 24.85 20.24 5.95
N SER A 132 23.93 21.21 5.87
CA SER A 132 24.00 22.48 6.57
C SER A 132 24.22 22.25 8.07
N ALA A 133 25.41 22.63 8.55
CA ALA A 133 25.67 22.75 9.98
C ALA A 133 24.75 23.85 10.55
N PRO A 134 24.17 23.65 11.75
CA PRO A 134 23.24 24.61 12.33
C PRO A 134 23.96 25.93 12.65
N GLU A 135 23.48 27.02 12.04
CA GLU A 135 23.92 28.38 12.34
C GLU A 135 23.68 28.70 13.82
N GLN A 136 24.78 28.93 14.53
CA GLN A 136 24.80 29.46 15.88
C GLN A 136 24.30 30.92 15.85
N PRO A 137 23.28 31.30 16.64
CA PRO A 137 22.77 32.67 16.62
C PRO A 137 23.83 33.63 17.16
N ALA A 138 24.23 34.59 16.33
CA ALA A 138 25.14 35.66 16.71
C ALA A 138 24.49 36.54 17.78
N ALA A 139 25.02 36.43 19.00
CA ALA A 139 24.82 37.39 20.07
C ALA A 139 25.37 38.77 19.67
N GLY A 140 24.66 39.81 20.10
CA GLY A 140 24.80 41.18 19.63
C GLY A 140 26.12 41.88 19.94
N ALA A 141 26.33 42.96 19.19
CA ALA A 141 27.11 44.12 19.61
C ALA A 141 26.34 45.34 19.13
N GLY A 142 25.86 46.15 20.07
CA GLY A 142 25.28 47.45 19.79
C GLY A 142 26.37 48.50 19.64
N GLU A 143 26.07 49.55 18.90
CA GLU A 143 26.65 50.87 19.12
C GLU A 143 25.67 51.93 18.61
N ALA A 144 25.31 52.84 19.50
CA ALA A 144 24.45 53.98 19.25
C ALA A 144 25.31 55.23 19.08
N SER A 145 24.95 56.11 18.14
CA SER A 145 25.14 57.56 18.25
C SER A 145 24.38 58.32 17.17
N GLU A 146 23.21 58.82 17.57
CA GLU A 146 22.59 60.13 17.35
C GLU A 146 22.99 61.10 16.20
N THR A 147 21.93 61.56 15.52
CA THR A 147 21.57 62.94 15.09
C THR A 147 22.36 63.74 14.02
N SER A 148 21.65 64.21 12.99
CA SER A 148 21.41 65.64 12.65
C SER A 148 20.79 65.75 11.23
N SER A 149 19.59 66.34 11.12
CA SER A 149 19.29 67.71 10.63
C SER A 149 18.96 67.73 9.12
N ASP A 150 17.70 67.84 8.70
CA ASP A 150 16.82 69.04 8.59
C ASP A 150 16.92 69.70 7.20
N ALA A 151 15.82 69.60 6.42
CA ALA A 151 15.24 70.59 5.51
C ALA A 151 14.04 69.98 4.75
#